data_AF-A0A918C4G6-F1
#
_entry.id   AF-A0A918C4G6-F1
#
_cell.length_a   1.000
_cell.length_b   1.000
_cell.length_c   1.000
_cell.angle_alpha   90.00
_cell.angle_beta   90.00
_cell.angle_gamma   90.00
#
_symmetry.space_group_name_H-M   'P 1'
#
loop_
_entity.id
_entity.type
_entity.pdbx_description
1 polymer ?
#
loop_
_entity_poly.entity_id
_entity_poly.type
_entity_poly.pdbx_seq_one_letter_code
_entity_poly.pdbx_strand_id
1 'polypeptide(L)'
;MSNHAVVTLNFTRPVYAHELRPGDVFAFPDAPHTPLTVGGVKKTVISPELTLLALALHGRRAEPVHLPASTPVRPLRMVRTVSLTCLLCHKPQDVELDLPHDGEPLSLVCGDHAPDTAQNTEGE
;
A
#
# COMPACT_ATOMS: atom_id res chain seq x y z
N MET A 1 -2.15 18.54 12.44
CA MET A 1 -2.39 17.53 11.39
C MET A 1 -3.27 18.20 10.36
N SER A 2 -2.85 18.25 9.09
CA SER A 2 -3.68 18.88 8.05
C SER A 2 -4.83 17.94 7.73
N ASN A 3 -6.03 18.27 8.21
CA ASN A 3 -7.25 17.52 7.93
C ASN A 3 -7.47 17.54 6.42
N HIS A 4 -7.36 16.41 5.74
CA HIS A 4 -7.68 16.30 4.31
C HIS A 4 -8.70 15.17 4.16
N ALA A 5 -9.59 15.28 3.18
CA ALA A 5 -10.60 14.26 2.94
C ALA A 5 -10.23 13.49 1.67
N VAL A 6 -10.00 12.19 1.79
CA VAL A 6 -9.72 11.30 0.67
C VAL A 6 -10.93 10.42 0.42
N VAL A 7 -11.38 10.40 -0.83
CA VAL A 7 -12.37 9.41 -1.28
C VAL A 7 -11.60 8.22 -1.83
N THR A 8 -11.85 7.04 -1.26
CA THR A 8 -11.20 5.80 -1.65
C THR A 8 -12.21 4.78 -2.18
N LEU A 9 -11.71 3.81 -2.92
CA LEU A 9 -12.43 2.60 -3.32
C LEU A 9 -11.80 1.40 -2.63
N ASN A 10 -12.61 0.37 -2.34
CA ASN A 10 -12.09 -0.85 -1.73
C ASN A 10 -10.95 -1.45 -2.55
N PHE A 11 -9.86 -1.83 -1.88
CA PHE A 11 -8.72 -2.47 -2.50
C PHE A 11 -9.00 -3.95 -2.77
N THR A 12 -9.58 -4.24 -3.95
CA THR A 12 -10.00 -5.60 -4.33
C THR A 12 -9.14 -6.22 -5.43
N ARG A 13 -8.17 -5.48 -5.98
CA ARG A 13 -7.36 -5.99 -7.09
C ARG A 13 -6.36 -7.05 -6.60
N PRO A 14 -6.00 -8.02 -7.46
CA PRO A 14 -4.86 -8.90 -7.19
C PRO A 14 -3.59 -8.08 -7.00
N VAL A 15 -2.75 -8.52 -6.05
CA VAL A 15 -1.40 -8.00 -5.85
C VAL A 15 -0.42 -9.10 -6.15
N TYR A 16 0.61 -8.76 -6.90
CA TYR A 16 1.71 -9.67 -7.22
C TYR A 16 2.97 -9.29 -6.47
N ALA A 17 3.87 -10.27 -6.31
CA ALA A 17 5.09 -10.11 -5.54
C ALA A 17 5.99 -8.94 -6.00
N HIS A 18 5.96 -8.58 -7.29
CA HIS A 18 6.76 -7.45 -7.80
C HIS A 18 6.29 -6.08 -7.33
N GLU A 19 5.08 -6.00 -6.78
CA GLU A 19 4.51 -4.75 -6.25
C GLU A 19 4.89 -4.51 -4.79
N LEU A 20 5.45 -5.53 -4.12
CA LEU A 20 5.90 -5.45 -2.74
C LEU A 20 7.14 -4.55 -2.64
N ARG A 21 7.17 -3.75 -1.57
CA ARG A 21 8.24 -2.84 -1.19
C ARG A 21 8.72 -3.15 0.22
N PRO A 22 9.95 -2.74 0.59
CA PRO A 22 10.39 -2.82 1.99
C PRO A 22 9.38 -2.14 2.93
N GLY A 23 9.06 -2.81 4.04
CA GLY A 23 8.06 -2.37 5.01
C GLY A 23 6.64 -2.92 4.79
N ASP A 24 6.36 -3.48 3.60
CA ASP A 24 5.07 -4.12 3.35
C ASP A 24 4.91 -5.42 4.14
N VAL A 25 3.67 -5.75 4.46
CA VAL A 25 3.28 -7.02 5.08
C VAL A 25 2.32 -7.76 4.16
N PHE A 26 2.61 -9.03 3.91
CA PHE A 26 1.79 -9.89 3.06
C PHE A 26 1.71 -11.31 3.62
N ALA A 27 0.80 -12.10 3.09
CA ALA A 27 0.76 -13.55 3.28
C ALA A 27 0.63 -14.24 1.92
N PHE A 28 1.04 -15.50 1.83
CA PHE A 28 0.72 -16.30 0.64
C PHE A 28 -0.74 -16.76 0.71
N PRO A 29 -1.44 -16.89 -0.44
CA PRO A 29 -2.85 -17.32 -0.46
C PRO A 29 -3.11 -18.68 0.21
N ASP A 30 -2.15 -19.60 0.12
CA ASP A 30 -2.17 -20.94 0.72
C ASP A 30 -1.78 -20.95 2.21
N ALA A 31 -1.19 -19.86 2.71
CA ALA A 31 -0.81 -19.69 4.11
C ALA A 31 -1.27 -18.31 4.66
N PRO A 32 -2.59 -18.03 4.67
CA PRO A 32 -3.12 -16.69 4.93
C PRO A 32 -2.90 -16.17 6.36
N HIS A 33 -2.60 -17.06 7.30
CA HIS A 33 -2.36 -16.73 8.72
C HIS A 33 -0.87 -16.55 9.06
N THR A 34 0.00 -16.58 8.04
CA THR A 34 1.44 -16.44 8.21
C THR A 34 1.90 -15.11 7.61
N PRO A 35 1.78 -13.99 8.34
CA PRO A 35 2.21 -12.69 7.85
C PRO A 35 3.74 -12.64 7.72
N LEU A 36 4.20 -12.10 6.62
CA LEU A 36 5.60 -11.91 6.28
C LEU A 36 5.85 -10.42 6.03
N THR A 37 6.85 -9.86 6.69
CA THR A 37 7.26 -8.47 6.50
C THR A 37 8.45 -8.40 5.57
N VAL A 38 8.34 -7.60 4.52
CA VAL A 38 9.41 -7.40 3.53
C VAL A 38 10.48 -6.50 4.13
N GLY A 39 11.70 -7.00 4.29
CA GLY A 39 12.88 -6.21 4.65
C GLY A 39 13.65 -5.69 3.43
N GLY A 40 13.55 -6.37 2.28
CA GLY A 40 14.25 -5.98 1.06
C GLY A 40 13.78 -6.77 -0.15
N VAL A 41 13.99 -6.21 -1.35
CA VAL A 41 13.62 -6.83 -2.62
C VAL A 41 14.77 -6.70 -3.60
N LYS A 42 15.22 -7.82 -4.17
CA LYS A 42 16.16 -7.84 -5.28
C LYS A 42 15.51 -8.50 -6.49
N LYS A 43 15.55 -7.83 -7.64
CA LYS A 43 14.96 -8.29 -8.90
C LYS A 43 16.05 -8.83 -9.83
N THR A 44 15.79 -9.98 -10.43
CA THR A 44 16.64 -10.58 -11.47
C THR A 44 15.78 -10.92 -12.68
N VAL A 45 16.07 -10.30 -13.82
CA VAL A 45 15.37 -10.59 -15.08
C VAL A 45 16.13 -11.72 -15.77
N ILE A 46 15.46 -12.86 -15.99
CA ILE A 46 16.03 -14.03 -16.64
C ILE A 46 15.63 -14.02 -18.13
N SER A 47 14.36 -13.71 -18.42
CA SER A 47 13.84 -13.49 -19.77
C SER A 47 12.74 -12.40 -19.72
N PRO A 48 12.23 -11.93 -20.88
CA PRO A 48 11.10 -10.99 -20.91
C PRO A 48 9.87 -11.49 -20.15
N GLU A 49 9.64 -12.80 -20.13
CA GLU A 49 8.52 -13.47 -19.49
C GLU A 49 8.83 -13.91 -18.05
N LEU A 50 10.11 -14.04 -17.70
CA LEU A 50 10.55 -14.55 -16.40
C LEU A 50 11.42 -13.53 -15.66
N THR A 51 10.81 -12.92 -14.65
CA THR A 51 11.51 -12.18 -13.61
C THR A 51 11.43 -12.95 -12.30
N LEU A 52 12.57 -13.15 -11.64
CA LEU A 52 12.68 -13.70 -10.30
C LEU A 52 12.91 -12.57 -9.28
N LEU A 53 12.29 -12.71 -8.11
CA LEU A 53 12.48 -11.85 -6.96
C LEU A 53 13.14 -12.63 -5.84
N ALA A 54 14.14 -12.03 -5.21
CA ALA A 54 14.69 -12.46 -3.92
C ALA A 54 14.20 -11.48 -2.85
N LEU A 55 13.26 -11.94 -2.01
CA LEU A 55 12.67 -11.19 -0.91
C LEU A 55 13.41 -11.48 0.39
N ALA A 56 14.07 -10.47 0.97
CA ALA A 56 14.54 -10.55 2.34
C ALA A 56 13.35 -10.29 3.27
N LEU A 57 13.14 -11.17 4.27
CA LEU A 57 12.00 -11.09 5.20
C LEU A 57 12.49 -10.81 6.62
N HIS A 58 11.85 -9.87 7.32
CA HIS A 58 12.17 -9.62 8.73
C HIS A 58 11.86 -10.87 9.58
N GLY A 59 12.71 -11.14 10.56
CA GLY A 59 12.57 -12.31 11.45
C GLY A 59 13.11 -13.62 10.86
N ARG A 60 13.49 -13.68 9.58
CA ARG A 60 14.23 -14.82 8.99
C ARG A 60 15.69 -14.47 8.80
N ARG A 61 16.58 -15.26 9.41
CA ARG A 61 18.00 -14.88 9.60
C ARG A 61 19.00 -15.28 8.51
N ALA A 62 18.63 -15.99 7.44
CA ALA A 62 19.68 -16.50 6.54
C ALA A 62 19.38 -16.42 5.03
N GLU A 63 18.16 -16.70 4.57
CA GLU A 63 17.95 -16.86 3.13
C GLU A 63 16.77 -16.02 2.62
N PRO A 64 16.97 -15.22 1.55
CA PRO A 64 15.87 -14.57 0.86
C PRO A 64 14.92 -15.61 0.27
N VAL A 65 13.62 -15.35 0.33
CA VAL A 65 12.64 -16.17 -0.36
C VAL A 65 12.68 -15.83 -1.85
N HIS A 66 12.87 -16.84 -2.69
CA HIS A 66 12.96 -16.67 -4.13
C HIS A 66 11.63 -17.07 -4.77
N LEU A 67 11.06 -16.20 -5.60
CA LEU A 67 9.79 -16.47 -6.29
C LEU A 67 9.64 -15.67 -7.59
N PRO A 68 8.82 -16.14 -8.54
CA PRO A 68 8.44 -15.35 -9.71
C PRO A 68 7.82 -14.00 -9.34
N ALA A 69 8.09 -12.97 -10.14
CA ALA A 69 7.53 -11.64 -10.00
C ALA A 69 5.99 -11.61 -10.10
N SER A 70 5.42 -12.57 -10.83
CA SER A 70 3.98 -12.75 -11.04
C SER A 70 3.32 -13.64 -10.00
N THR A 71 4.03 -14.06 -8.94
CA THR A 71 3.41 -14.84 -7.86
C THR A 71 2.35 -13.97 -7.15
N PRO A 72 1.10 -14.45 -7.04
CA PRO A 72 0.05 -13.73 -6.33
C PRO A 72 0.32 -13.75 -4.82
N VAL A 73 0.04 -12.63 -4.17
CA VAL A 73 0.17 -12.46 -2.71
C VAL A 73 -1.10 -11.84 -2.14
N ARG A 74 -1.35 -12.10 -0.86
CA ARG A 74 -2.38 -11.41 -0.09
C ARG A 74 -1.75 -10.24 0.64
N PRO A 75 -2.04 -9.00 0.27
CA PRO A 75 -1.52 -7.83 0.96
C PRO A 75 -2.23 -7.67 2.31
N LEU A 76 -1.47 -7.42 3.36
CA LEU A 76 -1.99 -7.17 4.71
C LEU A 76 -1.70 -5.73 5.18
N ARG A 77 -0.59 -5.15 4.69
CA ARG A 77 -0.23 -3.76 4.86
C ARG A 77 0.64 -3.30 3.69
N MET A 78 0.22 -2.26 2.99
CA MET A 78 0.95 -1.68 1.87
C MET A 78 0.82 -0.16 1.91
N VAL A 79 1.73 0.48 2.63
CA VAL A 79 1.73 1.94 2.77
C VAL A 79 2.30 2.58 1.51
N ARG A 80 1.56 3.49 0.89
CA ARG A 80 1.95 4.22 -0.33
C ARG A 80 1.71 5.71 -0.15
N THR A 81 2.70 6.49 -0.54
CA THR A 81 2.52 7.93 -0.78
C THR A 81 2.00 8.12 -2.20
N VAL A 82 0.84 8.75 -2.33
CA VAL A 82 0.19 9.05 -3.60
C VAL A 82 0.02 10.55 -3.72
N SER A 83 0.52 11.13 -4.81
CA SER A 83 0.30 12.54 -5.14
C SER A 83 -1.06 12.69 -5.81
N LEU A 84 -1.99 13.35 -5.12
CA LEU A 84 -3.33 13.63 -5.62
C LEU A 84 -3.52 15.14 -5.78
N THR A 85 -4.36 15.51 -6.74
CA THR A 85 -4.72 16.91 -6.97
C THR A 85 -6.02 17.22 -6.25
N CYS A 86 -6.05 18.31 -5.48
CA CYS A 86 -7.29 18.75 -4.84
C CYS A 86 -8.35 19.07 -5.91
N LEU A 87 -9.56 18.54 -5.74
CA LEU A 87 -10.68 18.77 -6.65
C LEU A 87 -11.12 20.24 -6.74
N LEU A 88 -10.80 21.06 -5.73
CA LEU A 88 -11.31 22.43 -5.63
C LEU A 88 -10.28 23.49 -6.03
N CYS A 89 -9.03 23.38 -5.56
CA CYS A 89 -7.98 24.37 -5.87
C CYS A 89 -6.89 23.86 -6.81
N HIS A 90 -6.98 22.60 -7.24
CA HIS A 90 -6.02 21.95 -8.15
C HIS A 90 -4.57 21.93 -7.66
N LYS A 91 -4.31 22.19 -6.38
CA LYS A 91 -2.98 22.02 -5.80
C LYS A 91 -2.68 20.53 -5.61
N PRO A 92 -1.47 20.07 -5.95
CA PRO A 92 -1.04 18.72 -5.64
C PRO A 92 -0.77 18.59 -4.12
N GLN A 93 -1.07 17.43 -3.58
CA GLN A 93 -0.78 17.08 -2.20
C GLN A 93 -0.45 15.59 -2.13
N ASP A 94 0.59 15.28 -1.38
CA ASP A 94 0.97 13.90 -1.09
C ASP A 94 0.16 13.38 0.10
N VAL A 95 -0.40 12.19 -0.08
CA VAL A 95 -1.17 11.48 0.96
C VAL A 95 -0.57 10.10 1.15
N GLU A 96 -0.37 9.71 2.41
CA GLU A 96 0.03 8.36 2.78
C GLU A 96 -1.21 7.51 3.07
N LEU A 97 -1.32 6.35 2.43
CA LEU A 97 -2.44 5.41 2.59
C LEU A 97 -1.91 3.98 2.75
N ASP A 98 -2.50 3.24 3.68
CA ASP A 98 -2.35 1.78 3.75
C ASP A 98 -3.41 1.12 2.87
N LEU A 99 -3.06 0.78 1.62
CA LEU A 99 -4.03 0.40 0.58
C LEU A 99 -5.03 -0.70 0.99
N PRO A 100 -4.64 -1.80 1.66
CA PRO A 100 -5.59 -2.82 2.09
C PRO A 100 -6.58 -2.36 3.15
N HIS A 101 -6.23 -1.34 3.95
CA HIS A 101 -7.07 -0.79 5.00
C HIS A 101 -7.89 0.40 4.50
N ASP A 102 -7.21 1.38 3.90
CA ASP A 102 -7.78 2.67 3.49
C ASP A 102 -8.44 2.61 2.11
N GLY A 103 -8.02 1.67 1.25
CA GLY A 103 -8.47 1.55 -0.14
C GLY A 103 -7.56 2.26 -1.15
N GLU A 104 -7.91 2.16 -2.43
CA GLU A 104 -7.24 2.91 -3.50
C GLU A 104 -7.80 4.32 -3.57
N PRO A 105 -6.93 5.35 -3.64
CA PRO A 105 -7.40 6.72 -3.73
C PRO A 105 -8.07 7.00 -5.07
N LEU A 106 -9.24 7.64 -5.01
CA LEU A 106 -9.96 8.14 -6.18
C LEU A 106 -9.83 9.66 -6.31
N SER A 107 -10.04 10.38 -5.21
CA SER A 107 -9.99 11.85 -5.21
C SER A 107 -9.64 12.42 -3.84
N LEU A 108 -9.26 13.70 -3.84
CA LEU A 108 -8.79 14.43 -2.66
C LEU A 108 -9.44 15.81 -2.56
N VAL A 109 -9.80 16.20 -1.33
CA VAL A 109 -10.03 17.59 -0.92
C VAL A 109 -8.94 17.96 0.08
N CYS A 110 -8.11 18.95 -0.27
CA CYS A 110 -7.01 19.40 0.60
C CYS A 110 -7.55 20.08 1.86
N GLY A 111 -6.69 20.24 2.87
CA GLY A 111 -7.14 20.74 4.17
C GLY A 111 -7.61 22.19 4.22
N ASP A 112 -7.22 23.01 3.25
CA ASP A 112 -7.79 24.36 3.10
C ASP A 112 -9.29 24.32 2.76
N HIS A 113 -9.80 23.19 2.29
CA HIS A 113 -11.20 23.00 1.90
C HIS A 113 -11.87 21.80 2.56
N ALA A 114 -11.14 21.05 3.40
CA ALA A 114 -11.73 19.96 4.14
C ALA A 114 -12.60 20.55 5.26
N PRO A 115 -13.81 20.02 5.50
CA PRO A 115 -14.63 20.50 6.60
C PRO A 115 -13.89 20.28 7.92
N ASP A 116 -13.88 21.31 8.78
CA ASP A 116 -13.35 21.19 10.13
C ASP A 116 -14.09 20.07 10.86
N THR A 117 -13.39 18.98 11.13
CA THR A 117 -13.95 17.82 11.85
C THR A 117 -14.12 18.10 13.35
N ALA A 118 -14.01 19.37 13.77
CA ALA A 118 -14.01 19.83 15.16
C ALA A 118 -15.37 20.38 15.66
N GLN A 119 -16.48 20.11 14.97
CA GLN A 119 -17.82 20.46 15.47
C GLN A 119 -18.77 19.27 15.32
N ASN A 120 -18.79 18.39 16.34
CA ASN A 120 -19.95 17.58 16.76
C ASN A 120 -19.56 16.71 17.97
N THR A 121 -19.47 17.33 19.14
CA THR A 121 -19.66 16.67 20.45
C THR A 121 -20.04 17.74 21.47
N GLU A 122 -21.17 18.40 21.24
CA GLU A 122 -21.90 19.11 22.31
C GLU A 122 -23.34 19.29 21.83
N GLY A 123 -24.25 18.54 22.45
CA GLY A 123 -25.66 18.46 22.12
C GLY A 123 -26.32 17.41 23.00
N GLU A 124 -26.50 17.80 24.26
CA GLU A 124 -27.33 17.25 25.37
C GLU A 124 -28.15 15.97 25.13
#